data_AF-A0A8E0VKS6-F1
#
_entry.id   AF-A0A8E0VKS6-F1
#
_cell.length_a   1.000
_cell.length_b   1.000
_cell.length_c   1.000
_cell.angle_alpha   90.00
_cell.angle_beta   90.00
_cell.angle_gamma   90.00
#
_symmetry.space_group_name_H-M   'P 1'
#
loop_
_entity.id
_entity.type
_entity.pdbx_description
1 polymer ?
#
loop_
_entity_poly.entity_id
_entity_poly.type
_entity_poly.pdbx_seq_one_letter_code
_entity_poly.pdbx_strand_id
1 'polypeptide(L)'
;MGVRLRASPEDRPSVQQRLLDRGRAQRFRACISAPVIELSTLRQLSWSGVPGDLRPTVWKLLCDYLPASQERRTSVLAEKRRQYNSFVQQYFHLREQSSCKDMFHQIQKDLTRMTLLYRHPDMLAMFERILFIWSMRHPGSGYVQGINDLLIPFFVVFLSEYIRVGELVTSV
;
A
#
# COMPACT_ATOMS: atom_id res chain seq x y z
N MET A 1 -23.22 7.31 -19.82
CA MET A 1 -22.38 6.12 -19.49
C MET A 1 -22.53 5.84 -18.01
N GLY A 2 -23.49 4.99 -17.63
CA GLY A 2 -23.81 4.74 -16.21
C GLY A 2 -22.83 3.75 -15.60
N VAL A 3 -22.16 4.16 -14.51
CA VAL A 3 -21.37 3.25 -13.68
C VAL A 3 -22.34 2.38 -12.88
N ARG A 4 -22.40 1.08 -13.15
CA ARG A 4 -23.21 0.14 -12.35
C ARG A 4 -22.61 0.05 -10.95
N LEU A 5 -23.32 0.57 -9.96
CA LEU A 5 -22.91 0.61 -8.54
C LEU A 5 -23.29 -0.65 -7.74
N ARG A 6 -23.83 -1.70 -8.37
CA ARG A 6 -24.18 -2.96 -7.69
C ARG A 6 -23.81 -4.16 -8.54
N ALA A 7 -23.14 -5.12 -7.90
CA ALA A 7 -22.88 -6.44 -8.47
C ALA A 7 -24.21 -7.19 -8.69
N SER A 8 -24.46 -7.64 -9.91
CA SER A 8 -25.55 -8.54 -10.28
C SER A 8 -25.29 -9.94 -9.69
N PRO A 9 -26.32 -10.77 -9.42
CA PRO A 9 -26.12 -12.20 -9.10
C PRO A 9 -25.27 -12.94 -10.13
N GLU A 10 -25.25 -12.47 -11.38
CA GLU A 10 -24.42 -12.97 -12.48
C GLU A 10 -22.93 -12.56 -12.40
N ASP A 11 -22.59 -11.55 -11.59
CA ASP A 11 -21.18 -11.17 -11.33
C ASP A 11 -20.50 -12.12 -10.33
N ARG A 12 -21.24 -13.08 -9.78
CA ARG A 12 -20.68 -14.09 -8.88
C ARG A 12 -19.80 -15.05 -9.68
N PRO A 13 -18.53 -15.22 -9.29
CA PRO A 13 -17.63 -16.11 -10.02
C PRO A 13 -18.17 -17.53 -10.04
N SER A 14 -18.13 -18.15 -11.23
CA SER A 14 -18.53 -19.54 -11.43
C SER A 14 -17.76 -20.46 -10.47
N VAL A 15 -18.29 -21.65 -10.20
CA VAL A 15 -17.61 -22.64 -9.36
C VAL A 15 -16.21 -22.95 -9.92
N GLN A 16 -16.11 -23.09 -11.25
CA GLN A 16 -14.84 -23.29 -11.94
C GLN A 16 -13.85 -22.14 -11.69
N GLN A 17 -14.30 -20.89 -11.81
CA GLN A 17 -13.46 -19.72 -11.55
C GLN A 17 -12.96 -19.70 -10.10
N ARG A 18 -13.83 -20.00 -9.13
CA ARG A 18 -13.45 -20.09 -7.71
C ARG A 18 -12.42 -21.18 -7.43
N LEU A 19 -12.51 -22.32 -8.10
CA LEU A 19 -11.53 -23.41 -7.98
C LEU A 19 -10.16 -22.99 -8.57
N LEU A 20 -10.17 -22.34 -9.73
CA LEU A 20 -8.96 -21.80 -10.35
C LEU A 20 -8.30 -20.73 -9.45
N ASP A 21 -9.10 -19.84 -8.85
CA ASP A 21 -8.62 -18.81 -7.94
C ASP A 21 -8.01 -19.41 -6.67
N ARG A 22 -8.59 -20.49 -6.13
CA ARG A 22 -8.04 -21.25 -5.00
C ARG A 22 -6.71 -21.91 -5.35
N GLY A 23 -6.65 -22.61 -6.48
CA GLY A 23 -5.40 -23.22 -6.95
C GLY A 23 -4.31 -22.18 -7.16
N ARG A 24 -4.66 -21.03 -7.75
CA ARG A 24 -3.76 -19.89 -7.91
C ARG A 24 -3.24 -19.38 -6.57
N ALA A 25 -4.12 -19.10 -5.61
CA ALA A 25 -3.75 -18.63 -4.28
C ALA A 25 -2.83 -19.63 -3.55
N GLN A 26 -3.06 -20.93 -3.71
CA GLN A 26 -2.20 -21.96 -3.14
C GLN A 26 -0.77 -21.91 -3.69
N ARG A 27 -0.60 -21.73 -5.01
CA ARG A 27 0.74 -21.57 -5.62
C ARG A 27 1.48 -20.35 -5.06
N PHE A 28 0.77 -19.23 -4.89
CA PHE A 28 1.37 -18.04 -4.26
C PHE A 28 1.79 -18.32 -2.83
N ARG A 29 0.93 -18.94 -2.02
CA ARG A 29 1.25 -19.29 -0.61
C ARG A 29 2.47 -20.20 -0.53
N ALA A 30 2.55 -21.23 -1.37
CA ALA A 30 3.70 -22.12 -1.43
C ALA A 30 4.99 -21.38 -1.82
N CYS A 31 4.91 -20.46 -2.78
CA CYS A 31 6.05 -19.65 -3.20
C CYS A 31 6.53 -18.72 -2.07
N ILE A 32 5.62 -17.99 -1.41
CA ILE A 32 6.01 -16.99 -0.39
C ILE A 32 6.40 -17.59 0.96
N SER A 33 6.03 -18.86 1.22
CA SER A 33 6.42 -19.63 2.40
C SER A 33 7.78 -20.32 2.25
N ALA A 34 8.44 -20.22 1.09
CA ALA A 34 9.79 -20.76 0.93
C ALA A 34 10.79 -20.03 1.84
N PRO A 35 11.78 -20.72 2.44
CA PRO A 35 12.80 -20.09 3.29
C PRO A 35 13.53 -18.95 2.58
N VAL A 36 13.77 -19.13 1.27
CA VAL A 36 14.26 -18.10 0.35
C VAL A 36 13.36 -18.10 -0.88
N ILE A 37 12.69 -16.97 -1.12
CA ILE A 37 11.81 -16.82 -2.28
C ILE A 37 12.63 -16.64 -3.55
N GLU A 38 12.27 -17.38 -4.59
CA GLU A 38 12.73 -17.13 -5.94
C GLU A 38 11.87 -16.03 -6.59
N LEU A 39 12.42 -14.81 -6.67
CA LEU A 39 11.68 -13.62 -7.08
C LEU A 39 11.26 -13.65 -8.55
N SER A 40 11.97 -14.34 -9.44
CA SER A 40 11.56 -14.42 -10.86
C SER A 40 10.28 -15.24 -11.04
N THR A 41 10.12 -16.33 -10.31
CA THR A 41 8.90 -17.14 -10.21
C THR A 41 7.76 -16.31 -9.62
N LEU A 42 8.03 -15.55 -8.54
CA LEU A 42 7.01 -14.68 -7.96
C LEU A 42 6.54 -13.61 -8.97
N ARG A 43 7.46 -13.03 -9.75
CA ARG A 43 7.12 -12.08 -10.84
C ARG A 43 6.27 -12.74 -11.92
N GLN A 44 6.66 -13.93 -12.40
CA GLN A 44 5.89 -14.69 -13.40
C GLN A 44 4.47 -15.02 -12.91
N LEU A 45 4.34 -15.48 -11.66
CA LEU A 45 3.04 -15.74 -11.03
C LEU A 45 2.20 -14.46 -10.94
N SER A 46 2.83 -13.32 -10.63
CA SER A 46 2.18 -12.03 -10.43
C SER A 46 1.76 -11.33 -11.73
N TRP A 47 2.31 -11.74 -12.88
CA TRP A 47 2.04 -11.09 -14.18
C TRP A 47 0.55 -11.06 -14.54
N SER A 48 -0.19 -12.13 -14.21
CA SER A 48 -1.63 -12.22 -14.40
C SER A 48 -2.45 -11.76 -13.18
N GLY A 49 -1.84 -10.96 -12.30
CA GLY A 49 -2.46 -10.39 -11.09
C GLY A 49 -2.22 -11.21 -9.82
N VAL A 50 -2.39 -10.55 -8.67
CA VAL A 50 -2.15 -11.17 -7.34
C VAL A 50 -3.48 -11.33 -6.59
N PRO A 51 -3.76 -12.51 -5.99
CA PRO A 51 -4.91 -12.71 -5.12
C PRO A 51 -5.01 -11.63 -4.04
N GLY A 52 -6.21 -11.09 -3.81
CA GLY A 52 -6.41 -9.88 -3.01
C GLY A 52 -5.83 -9.95 -1.60
N ASP A 53 -5.99 -11.09 -0.94
CA ASP A 53 -5.48 -11.40 0.41
C ASP A 53 -3.95 -11.51 0.47
N LEU A 54 -3.29 -11.75 -0.66
CA LEU A 54 -1.83 -11.92 -0.74
C LEU A 54 -1.12 -10.68 -1.28
N ARG A 55 -1.85 -9.69 -1.82
CA ARG A 55 -1.27 -8.44 -2.35
C ARG A 55 -0.35 -7.72 -1.36
N PRO A 56 -0.68 -7.55 -0.06
CA PRO A 56 0.19 -6.82 0.85
C PRO A 56 1.58 -7.43 0.94
N THR A 57 1.67 -8.74 1.12
CA THR A 57 2.95 -9.45 1.24
C THR A 57 3.70 -9.49 -0.10
N VAL A 58 3.01 -9.81 -1.19
CA VAL A 58 3.62 -9.92 -2.52
C VAL A 58 4.14 -8.58 -3.02
N TRP A 59 3.41 -7.48 -2.84
CA TRP A 59 3.87 -6.14 -3.23
C TRP A 59 5.11 -5.73 -2.44
N LYS A 60 5.13 -5.96 -1.13
CA LYS A 60 6.34 -5.70 -0.32
C LYS A 60 7.55 -6.49 -0.80
N LEU A 61 7.37 -7.73 -1.29
CA LEU A 61 8.46 -8.53 -1.85
C LEU A 61 8.91 -8.03 -3.22
N LEU A 62 7.97 -7.74 -4.13
CA LEU A 62 8.28 -7.30 -5.49
C LEU A 62 8.89 -5.89 -5.57
N CYS A 63 8.57 -5.04 -4.59
CA CYS A 63 9.18 -3.71 -4.45
C CYS A 63 10.46 -3.72 -3.59
N ASP A 64 11.04 -4.90 -3.31
CA ASP A 64 12.23 -5.07 -2.47
C ASP A 64 12.14 -4.41 -1.08
N TYR A 65 10.91 -4.26 -0.57
CA TYR A 65 10.66 -3.75 0.78
C TYR A 65 10.87 -4.83 1.84
N LEU A 66 10.45 -6.06 1.56
CA LEU A 66 10.78 -7.26 2.35
C LEU A 66 11.84 -8.10 1.63
N PRO A 67 12.81 -8.67 2.37
CA PRO A 67 13.81 -9.56 1.78
C PRO A 67 13.18 -10.89 1.33
N ALA A 68 13.79 -11.50 0.30
CA ALA A 68 13.43 -12.84 -0.17
C ALA A 68 13.58 -13.90 0.92
N SER A 69 14.62 -13.79 1.76
CA SER A 69 14.84 -14.64 2.94
C SER A 69 13.76 -14.39 3.99
N GLN A 70 12.99 -15.43 4.31
CA GLN A 70 11.87 -15.37 5.24
C GLN A 70 12.30 -15.02 6.66
N GLU A 71 13.37 -15.64 7.16
CA GLU A 71 13.93 -15.42 8.51
C GLU A 71 14.27 -13.93 8.76
N ARG A 72 14.74 -13.23 7.72
CA ARG A 72 15.13 -11.82 7.82
C ARG A 72 13.97 -10.83 7.73
N ARG A 73 12.76 -11.26 7.36
CA ARG A 73 11.65 -10.33 7.08
C ARG A 73 11.25 -9.52 8.30
N THR A 74 11.13 -10.16 9.46
CA THR A 74 10.68 -9.51 10.70
C THR A 74 11.68 -8.43 11.15
N SER A 75 12.98 -8.77 11.18
CA SER A 75 14.01 -7.83 11.62
C SER A 75 14.19 -6.67 10.65
N VAL A 76 14.21 -6.93 9.33
CA VAL A 76 14.32 -5.87 8.32
C VAL A 76 13.09 -4.96 8.33
N LEU A 77 11.89 -5.51 8.54
CA LEU A 77 10.67 -4.70 8.63
C LEU A 77 10.68 -3.81 9.89
N ALA A 78 11.06 -4.36 11.03
CA ALA A 78 11.21 -3.59 12.27
C ALA A 78 12.23 -2.46 12.09
N GLU A 79 13.34 -2.73 11.41
CA GLU A 79 14.36 -1.74 11.13
C GLU A 79 13.86 -0.62 10.22
N LYS A 80 13.20 -0.96 9.10
CA LYS A 80 12.62 0.05 8.20
C LYS A 80 11.58 0.92 8.90
N ARG A 81 10.77 0.35 9.81
CA ARG A 81 9.79 1.10 10.63
C ARG A 81 10.47 2.04 11.61
N ARG A 82 11.52 1.57 12.31
CA ARG A 82 12.34 2.40 13.20
C ARG A 82 12.99 3.55 12.45
N GLN A 83 13.52 3.26 11.26
CA GLN A 83 14.12 4.27 10.39
C GLN A 83 13.11 5.33 9.93
N TYR A 84 11.90 4.93 9.53
CA TYR A 84 10.82 5.87 9.22
C TYR A 84 10.50 6.78 10.41
N ASN A 85 10.39 6.23 11.61
CA ASN A 85 10.15 7.04 12.82
C ASN A 85 11.28 8.06 13.08
N SER A 86 12.53 7.68 12.84
CA SER A 86 13.66 8.61 12.90
C SER A 86 13.50 9.78 11.91
N PHE A 87 13.09 9.49 10.67
CA PHE A 87 12.80 10.55 9.69
C PHE A 87 11.64 11.46 10.10
N VAL A 88 10.61 10.92 10.74
CA VAL A 88 9.51 11.73 11.28
C VAL A 88 10.04 12.74 12.30
N GLN A 89 10.83 12.27 13.27
CA GLN A 89 11.42 13.13 14.29
C GLN A 89 12.36 14.18 13.69
N GLN A 90 13.21 13.76 12.74
CA GLN A 90 14.20 14.61 12.11
C GLN A 90 13.60 15.69 11.19
N TYR A 91 12.56 15.36 10.41
CA TYR A 91 12.10 16.24 9.35
C TYR A 91 10.73 16.85 9.58
N PHE A 92 9.77 16.14 10.18
CA PHE A 92 8.37 16.56 10.10
C PHE A 92 8.07 17.88 10.84
N HIS A 93 8.84 18.22 11.88
CA HIS A 93 8.72 19.50 12.56
C HIS A 93 9.14 20.69 11.66
N LEU A 94 10.00 20.46 10.66
CA LEU A 94 10.48 21.49 9.73
C LEU A 94 9.37 22.02 8.81
N ARG A 95 8.22 21.35 8.71
CA ARG A 95 7.07 21.78 7.88
C ARG A 95 6.55 23.19 8.23
N GLU A 96 6.83 23.65 9.44
CA GLU A 96 6.45 24.97 9.95
C GLU A 96 7.50 26.06 9.63
N GLN A 97 8.70 25.68 9.18
CA GLN A 97 9.75 26.62 8.80
C GLN A 97 9.44 27.31 7.49
N SER A 98 9.86 28.57 7.37
CA SER A 98 9.62 29.41 6.18
C SER A 98 10.13 28.77 4.88
N SER A 99 11.28 28.10 4.92
CA SER A 99 11.89 27.40 3.76
C SER A 99 11.08 26.21 3.25
N CYS A 100 10.28 25.57 4.11
CA CYS A 100 9.49 24.38 3.77
C CYS A 100 7.99 24.67 3.62
N LYS A 101 7.55 25.87 4.01
CA LYS A 101 6.14 26.26 4.10
C LYS A 101 5.43 26.15 2.75
N ASP A 102 6.06 26.61 1.67
CA ASP A 102 5.44 26.58 0.34
C ASP A 102 5.25 25.16 -0.17
N MET A 103 6.27 24.30 0.00
CA MET A 103 6.20 22.88 -0.35
C MET A 103 5.13 22.16 0.46
N PHE A 104 5.06 22.40 1.77
CA PHE A 104 4.05 21.79 2.63
C PHE A 104 2.64 22.27 2.26
N HIS A 105 2.46 23.56 1.98
CA HIS A 105 1.19 24.11 1.53
C HIS A 105 0.75 23.49 0.19
N GLN A 106 1.67 23.23 -0.73
CA GLN A 106 1.39 22.55 -1.99
C GLN A 106 0.88 21.12 -1.75
N ILE A 107 1.51 20.35 -0.86
CA ILE A 107 1.04 19.03 -0.43
C ILE A 107 -0.39 19.14 0.09
N GLN A 108 -0.66 20.06 1.01
CA GLN A 108 -1.99 20.23 1.59
C GLN A 108 -3.05 20.54 0.52
N LYS A 109 -2.74 21.43 -0.42
CA LYS A 109 -3.64 21.77 -1.53
C LYS A 109 -4.01 20.56 -2.37
N ASP A 110 -3.06 19.68 -2.67
CA ASP A 110 -3.36 18.46 -3.43
C ASP A 110 -4.15 17.45 -2.61
N LEU A 111 -3.82 17.27 -1.33
CA LEU A 111 -4.56 16.35 -0.45
C LEU A 111 -6.01 16.78 -0.25
N THR A 112 -6.33 18.08 -0.23
CA THR A 112 -7.72 18.55 -0.16
C THR A 112 -8.57 18.12 -1.37
N ARG A 113 -7.94 17.83 -2.51
CA ARG A 113 -8.61 17.34 -3.73
C ARG A 113 -8.85 15.83 -3.69
N MET A 114 -8.23 15.10 -2.76
CA MET A 114 -8.37 13.64 -2.63
C MET A 114 -9.61 13.29 -1.81
N THR A 115 -10.67 12.89 -2.49
CA THR A 115 -11.96 12.53 -1.87
C THR A 115 -11.85 11.39 -0.86
N LEU A 116 -10.89 10.47 -1.03
CA LEU A 116 -10.59 9.39 -0.07
C LEU A 116 -10.26 9.91 1.34
N LEU A 117 -9.68 11.10 1.43
CA LEU A 117 -9.26 11.70 2.71
C LEU A 117 -10.37 12.57 3.33
N TYR A 118 -11.45 12.81 2.60
CA TYR A 118 -12.58 13.60 3.09
C TYR A 118 -13.18 12.93 4.34
N ARG A 119 -13.35 13.70 5.41
CA ARG A 119 -13.83 13.25 6.73
C ARG A 119 -12.93 12.23 7.46
N HIS A 120 -11.71 12.03 6.99
CA HIS A 120 -10.75 11.13 7.64
C HIS A 120 -9.47 11.88 8.03
N PRO A 121 -9.51 12.69 9.11
CA PRO A 121 -8.39 13.55 9.50
C PRO A 121 -7.12 12.76 9.82
N ASP A 122 -7.23 11.55 10.36
CA ASP A 122 -6.08 10.69 10.64
C ASP A 122 -5.37 10.24 9.35
N MET A 123 -6.14 9.92 8.31
CA MET A 123 -5.58 9.58 7.00
C MET A 123 -4.94 10.79 6.34
N LEU A 124 -5.57 11.96 6.43
CA LEU A 124 -4.99 13.21 5.94
C LEU A 124 -3.63 13.50 6.60
N ALA A 125 -3.55 13.43 7.93
CA ALA A 125 -2.31 13.66 8.68
C ALA A 125 -1.22 12.63 8.34
N MET A 126 -1.60 11.37 8.08
CA MET A 126 -0.66 10.35 7.60
C MET A 126 -0.11 10.69 6.21
N PHE A 127 -0.96 11.10 5.26
CA PHE A 127 -0.55 11.45 3.91
C PHE A 127 0.35 12.69 3.89
N GLU A 128 -0.02 13.75 4.64
CA GLU A 128 0.81 14.94 4.82
C GLU A 128 2.21 14.56 5.29
N ARG A 129 2.30 13.71 6.32
CA ARG A 129 3.59 13.27 6.88
C ARG A 129 4.41 12.42 5.91
N ILE A 130 3.79 11.47 5.22
CA ILE A 130 4.48 10.59 4.27
C ILE A 130 5.05 11.41 3.11
N LEU A 131 4.22 12.25 2.48
CA LEU A 131 4.61 13.05 1.33
C LEU A 131 5.67 14.08 1.71
N PHE A 132 5.52 14.76 2.85
CA PHE A 132 6.50 15.74 3.31
C PHE A 132 7.87 15.11 3.58
N ILE A 133 7.91 13.98 4.31
CA ILE A 133 9.17 13.27 4.58
C ILE A 133 9.81 12.77 3.28
N TRP A 134 9.00 12.24 2.36
CA TRP A 134 9.52 11.81 1.06
C TRP A 134 10.18 12.98 0.33
N SER A 135 9.52 14.13 0.25
CA SER A 135 10.06 15.32 -0.43
C SER A 135 11.32 15.88 0.22
N MET A 136 11.38 15.93 1.56
CA MET A 136 12.59 16.35 2.29
C MET A 136 13.79 15.44 2.02
N ARG A 137 13.55 14.14 1.78
CA ARG A 137 14.61 13.17 1.49
C ARG A 137 15.02 13.13 0.01
N HIS A 138 14.30 13.80 -0.87
CA HIS A 138 14.58 13.86 -2.30
C HIS A 138 14.65 15.34 -2.77
N PRO A 139 15.61 16.13 -2.27
CA PRO A 139 15.66 17.58 -2.50
C PRO A 139 15.82 17.96 -3.98
N GLY A 140 16.38 17.09 -4.82
CA GLY A 140 16.46 17.31 -6.27
C GLY A 140 15.11 17.30 -6.99
N SER A 141 14.06 16.73 -6.36
CA SER A 141 12.70 16.71 -6.87
C SER A 141 11.73 17.53 -6.02
N GLY A 142 11.89 17.52 -4.69
CA GLY A 142 10.94 18.14 -3.77
C GLY A 142 9.58 17.46 -3.83
N TYR A 143 8.49 18.20 -3.60
CA TYR A 143 7.14 17.71 -3.87
C TYR A 143 6.72 18.08 -5.30
N VAL A 144 6.16 17.11 -6.02
CA VAL A 144 5.62 17.31 -7.37
C VAL A 144 4.20 16.75 -7.39
N GLN A 145 3.26 17.54 -7.92
CA GLN A 145 1.86 17.13 -8.07
C GLN A 145 1.76 15.79 -8.81
N GLY A 146 0.96 14.86 -8.28
CA GLY A 146 0.81 13.50 -8.81
C GLY A 146 1.52 12.44 -7.96
N ILE A 147 2.52 12.81 -7.15
CA ILE A 147 3.15 11.87 -6.20
C ILE A 147 2.15 11.42 -5.12
N ASN A 148 1.21 12.29 -4.74
CA ASN A 148 0.09 11.96 -3.87
C ASN A 148 -0.75 10.78 -4.41
N ASP A 149 -0.94 10.68 -5.72
CA ASP A 149 -1.72 9.61 -6.35
C ASP A 149 -0.96 8.28 -6.36
N LEU A 150 0.37 8.32 -6.48
CA LEU A 150 1.22 7.13 -6.38
C LEU A 150 1.17 6.47 -5.00
N LEU A 151 0.86 7.23 -3.95
CA LEU A 151 0.75 6.71 -2.58
C LEU A 151 -0.52 5.88 -2.37
N ILE A 152 -1.61 6.19 -3.07
CA ILE A 152 -2.93 5.59 -2.84
C ILE A 152 -2.92 4.06 -2.99
N PRO A 153 -2.37 3.47 -4.07
CA PRO A 153 -2.38 2.02 -4.24
C PRO A 153 -1.65 1.29 -3.09
N PHE A 154 -0.50 1.81 -2.66
CA PHE A 154 0.24 1.24 -1.53
C PHE A 154 -0.53 1.35 -0.23
N PHE A 155 -1.14 2.52 0.03
CA PHE A 155 -1.92 2.73 1.24
C PHE A 155 -3.09 1.75 1.34
N VAL A 156 -3.90 1.64 0.29
CA VAL A 156 -5.08 0.75 0.26
C VAL A 156 -4.65 -0.72 0.36
N VAL A 157 -3.63 -1.14 -0.41
CA VAL A 157 -3.16 -2.53 -0.41
C VAL A 157 -2.52 -2.91 0.93
N PHE A 158 -1.79 -2.02 1.59
CA PHE A 158 -1.16 -2.36 2.88
C PHE A 158 -2.14 -2.27 4.04
N LEU A 159 -3.14 -1.39 3.97
CA LEU A 159 -4.19 -1.31 4.98
C LEU A 159 -5.10 -2.55 4.97
N SER A 160 -5.33 -3.16 3.79
CA SER A 160 -6.16 -4.37 3.69
C SER A 160 -5.59 -5.60 4.42
N GLU A 161 -4.31 -5.58 4.79
CA GLU A 161 -3.69 -6.60 5.66
C GLU A 161 -4.24 -6.57 7.10
N TYR A 162 -4.76 -5.41 7.53
CA TYR A 162 -5.24 -5.17 8.91
C TYR A 162 -6.75 -5.08 9.00
N ILE A 163 -7.45 -4.96 7.87
CA ILE A 163 -8.91 -4.91 7.81
C ILE A 163 -9.45 -6.23 7.29
N ARG A 164 -10.12 -7.00 8.14
CA ARG A 164 -10.87 -8.18 7.70
C ARG A 164 -12.16 -7.72 7.02
N VAL A 165 -12.28 -7.96 5.71
CA VAL A 165 -13.50 -7.67 4.93
C VAL A 165 -14.66 -8.66 5.25
N GLY A 166 -14.51 -9.55 6.24
CA GLY A 166 -15.37 -10.73 6.43
C GLY A 166 -16.32 -10.76 7.64
N GLU A 167 -16.26 -9.81 8.59
CA GLU A 167 -17.07 -9.91 9.84
C GLU A 167 -18.35 -9.05 9.85
N LEU A 168 -18.70 -8.38 8.74
CA LEU A 168 -19.88 -7.50 8.66
C LEU A 168 -21.09 -8.08 7.90
N VAL A 169 -21.06 -9.36 7.48
CA VAL A 169 -22.13 -9.97 6.64
C VAL A 169 -22.88 -11.12 7.34
N THR A 170 -22.58 -11.41 8.61
CA THR A 170 -23.27 -12.48 9.38
C THR A 170 -24.12 -11.97 10.54
N SER A 171 -24.38 -10.66 10.60
CA SER A 171 -25.21 -10.04 11.66
C SER A 171 -26.36 -9.22 11.06
N VAL A 172 -27.17 -9.85 10.19
CA VAL A 172 -28.56 -9.46 9.91
C VAL A 172 -29.36 -10.74 9.68
#